data_AF-A0A4P5VLL8-F1
#
_entry.id   AF-A0A4P5VLL8-F1
#
_cell.length_a   1.000
_cell.length_b   1.000
_cell.length_c   1.000
_cell.angle_alpha   90.00
_cell.angle_beta   90.00
_cell.angle_gamma   90.00
#
_symmetry.space_group_name_H-M   'P 1'
#
loop_
_entity.id
_entity.type
_entity.pdbx_description
1 polymer ?
#
loop_
_entity_poly.entity_id
_entity_poly.type
_entity_poly.pdbx_seq_one_letter_code
_entity_poly.pdbx_strand_id
1 'polypeptide(L)'
;MHTTHRRLSIVLPTFNERSNINAVTHQLLQLQKLHQQLEILFVDDDSADGTADAIVELAQQHPCIRLIRRVGRYGLSSAIKEGILNATGDVVVVMDSDGQHESDAVDSAVETLLNKELDLVVGSRFHAAAEINGLSTQRERNSTWANALARFSLPHYRQLTDYMSGFFALRTAICLPFVRQVEVGGFKFLYELLALSQGQLRVAEVPLQFQPRISGESKLDLAVVWDLGVSILHSLLLRSVPRRAISFGLVGATGILVQLAVNQGLMALGLGFEQALPPAVIVAASSNYLINNVLTFRFQRLKGLALVRGLLKFLVVASLPVLANVGVTSTFYSLVTRNTFLAQLVGIVVVFVWNYAASSRFVWNSP
;
A
#
# COMPACT_ATOMS: atom_id res chain seq x y z
N MET A 1 -11.63 35.09 20.15
CA MET A 1 -12.01 34.31 18.97
C MET A 1 -10.82 34.26 18.03
N HIS A 2 -10.02 33.20 18.05
CA HIS A 2 -8.85 33.06 17.19
C HIS A 2 -9.30 32.65 15.78
N THR A 3 -9.57 33.64 14.92
CA THR A 3 -9.71 33.43 13.48
C THR A 3 -8.33 33.21 12.88
N THR A 4 -7.77 32.01 13.02
CA THR A 4 -6.61 31.61 12.22
C THR A 4 -7.07 31.50 10.76
N HIS A 5 -6.50 32.37 9.93
CA HIS A 5 -6.63 32.39 8.48
C HIS A 5 -6.56 30.96 7.89
N ARG A 6 -7.70 30.44 7.39
CA ARG A 6 -7.84 29.04 6.97
C ARG A 6 -7.37 28.88 5.51
N ARG A 7 -6.12 28.45 5.31
CA ARG A 7 -5.64 27.94 4.01
C ARG A 7 -5.85 26.43 3.97
N LEU A 8 -6.85 25.99 3.22
CA LEU A 8 -7.26 24.59 3.11
C LEU A 8 -6.95 24.10 1.71
N SER A 9 -6.25 22.98 1.61
CA SER A 9 -6.11 22.22 0.37
C SER A 9 -6.88 20.91 0.46
N ILE A 10 -7.70 20.62 -0.54
CA ILE A 10 -8.40 19.35 -0.68
C ILE A 10 -7.73 18.58 -1.81
N VAL A 11 -7.15 17.42 -1.50
CA VAL A 11 -6.46 16.55 -2.45
C VAL A 11 -7.40 15.43 -2.88
N LEU A 12 -7.66 15.35 -4.18
CA LEU A 12 -8.56 14.41 -4.82
C LEU A 12 -7.79 13.54 -5.83
N PRO A 13 -7.39 12.31 -5.47
CA PRO A 13 -6.83 11.37 -6.42
C PRO A 13 -7.94 10.86 -7.37
N THR A 14 -7.72 10.91 -8.69
CA THR A 14 -8.73 10.53 -9.69
C THR A 14 -8.20 9.51 -10.69
N PHE A 15 -9.06 8.56 -11.08
CA PHE A 15 -8.82 7.67 -12.20
C PHE A 15 -10.15 7.15 -12.78
N ASN A 16 -10.49 7.60 -13.99
CA ASN A 16 -11.77 7.34 -14.65
C ASN A 16 -13.00 7.73 -13.82
N GLU A 17 -13.06 9.01 -13.42
CA GLU A 17 -14.06 9.58 -12.51
C GLU A 17 -14.92 10.66 -13.19
N ARG A 18 -14.95 10.72 -14.53
CA ARG A 18 -15.57 11.81 -15.31
C ARG A 18 -16.98 12.16 -14.84
N SER A 19 -17.80 11.15 -14.50
CA SER A 19 -19.19 11.35 -14.08
C SER A 19 -19.33 12.09 -12.76
N ASN A 20 -18.32 12.03 -11.89
CA ASN A 20 -18.41 12.49 -10.49
C ASN A 20 -17.80 13.88 -10.30
N ILE A 21 -16.81 14.26 -11.13
CA ILE A 21 -16.01 15.49 -10.98
C ILE A 21 -16.88 16.74 -10.80
N ASN A 22 -17.89 16.95 -11.65
CA ASN A 22 -18.71 18.18 -11.59
C ASN A 22 -19.47 18.29 -10.27
N ALA A 23 -20.16 17.22 -9.85
CA ALA A 23 -20.96 17.21 -8.64
C ALA A 23 -20.10 17.41 -7.39
N VAL A 24 -19.00 16.65 -7.27
CA VAL A 24 -18.04 16.76 -6.16
C VAL A 24 -17.45 18.17 -6.10
N THR A 25 -17.02 18.73 -7.24
CA THR A 25 -16.42 20.07 -7.28
C THR A 25 -17.42 21.13 -6.83
N HIS A 26 -18.65 21.11 -7.32
CA HIS A 26 -19.67 22.10 -6.93
C HIS A 26 -20.01 22.05 -5.44
N GLN A 27 -20.00 20.86 -4.85
CA GLN A 27 -20.18 20.69 -3.41
C GLN A 27 -18.99 21.28 -2.62
N LEU A 28 -17.76 20.95 -3.02
CA LEU A 28 -16.56 21.47 -2.36
C LEU A 28 -16.38 22.98 -2.51
N LEU A 29 -16.82 23.57 -3.62
CA LEU A 29 -16.81 25.02 -3.81
C LEU A 29 -17.67 25.77 -2.77
N GLN A 30 -18.65 25.12 -2.13
CA GLN A 30 -19.40 25.75 -1.03
C GLN A 30 -18.51 26.10 0.17
N LEU A 31 -17.41 25.36 0.36
CA LEU A 31 -16.44 25.61 1.42
C LEU A 31 -15.69 26.94 1.26
N GLN A 32 -15.72 27.56 0.08
CA GLN A 32 -15.16 28.91 -0.12
C GLN A 32 -15.81 29.96 0.80
N LYS A 33 -17.06 29.72 1.26
CA LYS A 33 -17.74 30.60 2.21
C LYS A 33 -17.20 30.48 3.64
N LEU A 34 -16.57 29.34 3.96
CA LEU A 34 -16.11 28.99 5.31
C LEU A 34 -14.59 29.13 5.47
N HIS A 35 -13.84 29.10 4.38
CA HIS A 35 -12.37 29.18 4.38
C HIS A 35 -11.89 30.35 3.55
N GLN A 36 -10.87 31.06 4.04
CA GLN A 36 -10.34 32.25 3.37
C GLN A 36 -9.59 31.92 2.07
N GLN A 37 -8.90 30.78 2.03
CA GLN A 37 -8.23 30.29 0.84
C GLN A 37 -8.50 28.79 0.72
N LEU A 38 -9.31 28.45 -0.27
CA LEU A 38 -9.56 27.06 -0.67
C LEU A 38 -8.69 26.74 -1.88
N GLU A 39 -8.07 25.57 -1.86
CA GLU A 39 -7.45 24.92 -3.01
C GLU A 39 -8.09 23.54 -3.17
N ILE A 40 -8.51 23.22 -4.39
CA ILE A 40 -8.98 21.87 -4.76
C ILE A 40 -7.97 21.32 -5.75
N LEU A 41 -7.16 20.36 -5.30
CA LEU A 41 -6.06 19.79 -6.04
C LEU A 41 -6.41 18.38 -6.50
N PHE A 42 -6.72 18.24 -7.79
CA PHE A 42 -6.90 16.95 -8.43
C PHE A 42 -5.56 16.36 -8.84
N VAL A 43 -5.40 15.05 -8.61
CA VAL A 43 -4.22 14.29 -9.03
C VAL A 43 -4.67 13.10 -9.86
N ASP A 44 -4.55 13.23 -11.18
CA ASP A 44 -5.13 12.32 -12.16
C ASP A 44 -4.07 11.41 -12.81
N ASP A 45 -4.36 10.11 -12.88
CA ASP A 45 -3.48 9.07 -13.43
C ASP A 45 -3.66 8.85 -14.94
N ASP A 46 -3.76 9.96 -15.67
CA ASP A 46 -3.94 9.97 -17.12
C ASP A 46 -5.20 9.21 -17.56
N SER A 47 -6.33 9.58 -16.95
CA SER A 47 -7.63 8.96 -17.19
C SER A 47 -8.02 9.02 -18.68
N ALA A 48 -8.53 7.92 -19.21
CA ALA A 48 -8.89 7.79 -20.62
C ALA A 48 -10.34 8.23 -20.93
N ASP A 49 -11.15 8.50 -19.90
CA ASP A 49 -12.58 8.83 -19.98
C ASP A 49 -12.87 10.35 -20.07
N GLY A 50 -11.83 11.18 -20.19
CA GLY A 50 -11.96 12.64 -20.20
C GLY A 50 -12.09 13.28 -18.81
N THR A 51 -11.78 12.57 -17.72
CA THR A 51 -11.73 13.13 -16.35
C THR A 51 -10.85 14.38 -16.29
N ALA A 52 -9.63 14.32 -16.82
CA ALA A 52 -8.70 15.45 -16.83
C ALA A 52 -9.28 16.67 -17.56
N ASP A 53 -9.98 16.47 -18.68
CA ASP A 53 -10.57 17.55 -19.46
C ASP A 53 -11.70 18.26 -18.67
N ALA A 54 -12.52 17.51 -17.92
CA ALA A 54 -13.54 18.11 -17.03
C ALA A 54 -12.91 19.03 -15.99
N ILE A 55 -11.81 18.56 -15.38
CA ILE A 55 -11.11 19.32 -14.34
C ILE A 55 -10.51 20.60 -14.94
N VAL A 56 -9.96 20.54 -16.16
CA VAL A 56 -9.44 21.72 -16.87
C VAL A 56 -10.56 22.72 -17.16
N GLU A 57 -11.72 22.27 -17.65
CA GLU A 57 -12.90 23.14 -17.87
C GLU A 57 -13.33 23.85 -16.58
N LEU A 58 -13.37 23.13 -15.46
CA LEU A 58 -13.70 23.70 -14.15
C LEU A 58 -12.63 24.68 -13.65
N ALA A 59 -11.36 24.38 -13.85
CA ALA A 59 -10.25 25.25 -13.44
C ALA A 59 -10.22 26.59 -14.20
N GLN A 60 -10.72 26.64 -15.43
CA GLN A 60 -10.91 27.90 -16.16
C GLN A 60 -11.95 28.81 -15.50
N GLN A 61 -12.93 28.23 -14.82
CA GLN A 61 -14.03 28.96 -14.15
C GLN A 61 -13.70 29.28 -12.69
N HIS A 62 -12.89 28.44 -12.04
CA HIS A 62 -12.60 28.50 -10.61
C HIS A 62 -11.08 28.46 -10.35
N PRO A 63 -10.44 29.61 -10.07
CA PRO A 63 -8.99 29.70 -9.86
C PRO A 63 -8.43 28.89 -8.68
N CYS A 64 -9.29 28.45 -7.75
CA CYS A 64 -8.90 27.56 -6.65
C CYS A 64 -8.67 26.11 -7.08
N ILE A 65 -9.04 25.73 -8.31
CA ILE A 65 -8.91 24.37 -8.80
C ILE A 65 -7.57 24.20 -9.52
N ARG A 66 -6.85 23.13 -9.19
CA ARG A 66 -5.57 22.76 -9.81
C ARG A 66 -5.59 21.29 -10.21
N LEU A 67 -4.91 20.97 -11.30
CA LEU A 67 -4.74 19.60 -11.80
C LEU A 67 -3.25 19.23 -11.86
N ILE A 68 -2.91 18.08 -11.31
CA ILE A 68 -1.65 17.38 -11.56
C ILE A 68 -1.99 16.14 -12.39
N ARG A 69 -1.63 16.14 -13.68
CA ARG A 69 -1.78 14.99 -14.57
C ARG A 69 -0.51 14.14 -14.57
N ARG A 70 -0.63 12.83 -14.33
CA ARG A 70 0.49 11.92 -14.10
C ARG A 70 0.62 10.89 -15.22
N VAL A 71 1.34 11.26 -16.27
CA VAL A 71 1.60 10.35 -17.41
C VAL A 71 2.64 9.29 -17.01
N GLY A 72 2.33 8.01 -17.25
CA GLY A 72 3.22 6.88 -17.00
C GLY A 72 3.46 6.57 -15.51
N ARG A 73 2.71 7.18 -14.60
CA ARG A 73 2.77 6.95 -13.15
C ARG A 73 1.37 6.62 -12.66
N TYR A 74 1.27 5.63 -11.77
CA TYR A 74 -0.03 5.13 -11.31
C TYR A 74 -0.03 4.85 -9.82
N GLY A 75 -1.21 4.92 -9.21
CA GLY A 75 -1.50 4.36 -7.89
C GLY A 75 -2.00 5.40 -6.89
N LEU A 76 -3.04 5.03 -6.15
CA LEU A 76 -3.75 5.88 -5.19
C LEU A 76 -2.83 6.50 -4.14
N SER A 77 -2.05 5.69 -3.42
CA SER A 77 -1.10 6.21 -2.41
C SER A 77 -0.05 7.14 -3.02
N SER A 78 0.30 6.95 -4.30
CA SER A 78 1.21 7.83 -5.03
C SER A 78 0.56 9.19 -5.29
N ALA A 79 -0.71 9.17 -5.73
CA ALA A 79 -1.47 10.36 -6.05
C ALA A 79 -1.67 11.22 -4.80
N ILE A 80 -2.07 10.56 -3.70
CA ILE A 80 -2.22 11.20 -2.39
C ILE A 80 -0.90 11.85 -1.95
N LYS A 81 0.23 11.11 -2.02
CA LYS A 81 1.54 11.65 -1.64
C LYS A 81 1.89 12.88 -2.48
N GLU A 82 1.76 12.79 -3.79
CA GLU A 82 2.07 13.89 -4.71
C GLU A 82 1.17 15.09 -4.50
N GLY A 83 -0.12 14.88 -4.25
CA GLY A 83 -1.07 15.92 -3.92
C GLY A 83 -0.71 16.64 -2.63
N ILE A 84 -0.46 15.91 -1.53
CA ILE A 84 -0.06 16.52 -0.25
C ILE A 84 1.25 17.31 -0.39
N LEU A 85 2.22 16.81 -1.16
CA LEU A 85 3.50 17.50 -1.38
C LEU A 85 3.37 18.78 -2.22
N ASN A 86 2.32 18.91 -3.04
CA ASN A 86 2.06 20.08 -3.89
C ASN A 86 0.96 21.00 -3.36
N ALA A 87 0.32 20.62 -2.25
CA ALA A 87 -0.68 21.40 -1.58
C ALA A 87 -0.08 22.66 -0.95
N THR A 88 -0.82 23.77 -1.01
CA THR A 88 -0.38 25.08 -0.51
C THR A 88 -1.02 25.47 0.84
N GLY A 89 -2.02 24.70 1.28
CA GLY A 89 -2.74 24.91 2.53
C GLY A 89 -1.96 24.52 3.78
N ASP A 90 -2.27 25.19 4.89
CA ASP A 90 -1.77 24.84 6.22
C ASP A 90 -2.41 23.56 6.75
N VAL A 91 -3.62 23.26 6.25
CA VAL A 91 -4.35 22.02 6.44
C VAL A 91 -4.59 21.38 5.08
N VAL A 92 -4.34 20.08 4.99
CA VAL A 92 -4.67 19.26 3.83
C VAL A 92 -5.74 18.26 4.21
N VAL A 93 -6.79 18.17 3.42
CA VAL A 93 -7.78 17.09 3.48
C VAL A 93 -7.58 16.20 2.27
N VAL A 94 -7.53 14.90 2.48
CA VAL A 94 -7.55 13.89 1.44
C VAL A 94 -8.90 13.21 1.48
N MET A 95 -9.52 12.98 0.32
CA MET A 95 -10.80 12.28 0.19
C MET A 95 -10.92 11.63 -1.19
N ASP A 96 -11.76 10.61 -1.31
CA ASP A 96 -12.08 9.98 -2.60
C ASP A 96 -12.97 10.92 -3.46
N SER A 97 -12.88 10.81 -4.79
CA SER A 97 -13.64 11.63 -5.75
C SER A 97 -14.94 10.98 -6.23
N ASP A 98 -15.40 9.92 -5.58
CA ASP A 98 -16.53 9.08 -6.01
C ASP A 98 -17.92 9.59 -5.55
N GLY A 99 -17.96 10.80 -4.98
CA GLY A 99 -19.19 11.44 -4.50
C GLY A 99 -19.72 10.89 -3.17
N GLN A 100 -18.98 9.99 -2.50
CA GLN A 100 -19.42 9.42 -1.22
C GLN A 100 -19.22 10.35 -0.02
N HIS A 101 -18.48 11.44 -0.17
CA HIS A 101 -18.07 12.29 0.93
C HIS A 101 -18.67 13.68 0.81
N GLU A 102 -19.35 14.10 1.86
CA GLU A 102 -20.00 15.41 1.91
C GLU A 102 -19.02 16.52 2.31
N SER A 103 -19.24 17.73 1.79
CA SER A 103 -18.51 18.96 2.20
C SER A 103 -18.49 19.15 3.71
N ASP A 104 -19.57 18.74 4.38
CA ASP A 104 -19.76 18.92 5.81
C ASP A 104 -18.79 18.04 6.62
N ALA A 105 -18.41 16.88 6.07
CA ALA A 105 -17.37 16.03 6.66
C ALA A 105 -16.00 16.71 6.60
N VAL A 106 -15.70 17.44 5.51
CA VAL A 106 -14.45 18.21 5.35
C VAL A 106 -14.36 19.28 6.44
N ASP A 107 -15.40 20.11 6.58
CA ASP A 107 -15.40 21.17 7.58
C ASP A 107 -15.30 20.59 9.01
N SER A 108 -16.12 19.59 9.34
CA SER A 108 -16.08 18.91 10.64
C SER A 108 -14.70 18.35 11.00
N ALA A 109 -14.01 17.74 10.03
CA ALA A 109 -12.66 17.22 10.23
C ALA A 109 -11.63 18.33 10.45
N VAL A 110 -11.72 19.42 9.68
CA VAL A 110 -10.84 20.59 9.83
C VAL A 110 -11.07 21.28 11.16
N GLU A 111 -12.32 21.50 11.56
CA GLU A 111 -12.65 22.11 12.86
C GLU A 111 -12.17 21.24 14.02
N THR A 112 -12.38 19.93 13.94
CA THR A 112 -11.89 18.99 14.96
C THR A 112 -10.37 19.03 15.06
N LEU A 113 -9.67 19.03 13.92
CA LEU A 113 -8.21 19.09 13.85
C LEU A 113 -7.66 20.37 14.52
N LEU A 114 -8.33 21.49 14.28
CA LEU A 114 -7.92 22.79 14.81
C LEU A 114 -8.25 22.94 16.29
N ASN A 115 -9.51 22.71 16.67
CA ASN A 115 -10.03 22.96 18.01
C ASN A 115 -9.42 22.02 19.07
N LYS A 116 -9.14 20.77 18.70
CA LYS A 116 -8.52 19.79 19.60
C LYS A 116 -7.00 19.78 19.51
N GLU A 117 -6.42 20.72 18.76
CA GLU A 117 -4.98 20.80 18.51
C GLU A 117 -4.40 19.46 18.03
N LEU A 118 -5.10 18.76 17.14
CA LEU A 118 -4.64 17.48 16.59
C LEU A 118 -3.74 17.70 15.38
N ASP A 119 -2.92 16.71 15.07
CA ASP A 119 -2.01 16.74 13.92
C ASP A 119 -2.60 16.01 12.71
N LEU A 120 -3.47 15.03 12.96
CA LEU A 120 -4.21 14.24 11.98
C LEU A 120 -5.61 13.89 12.52
N VAL A 121 -6.64 14.01 11.68
CA VAL A 121 -8.00 13.56 11.95
C VAL A 121 -8.41 12.60 10.87
N VAL A 122 -8.90 11.42 11.27
CA VAL A 122 -9.35 10.37 10.35
C VAL A 122 -10.86 10.34 10.33
N GLY A 123 -11.46 10.39 9.13
CA GLY A 123 -12.88 10.08 9.01
C GLY A 123 -13.06 8.57 9.12
N SER A 124 -13.81 8.11 10.12
CA SER A 124 -14.02 6.68 10.38
C SER A 124 -15.45 6.27 10.07
N ARG A 125 -15.57 5.18 9.30
CA ARG A 125 -16.85 4.49 9.04
C ARG A 125 -17.29 3.65 10.24
N PHE A 126 -16.37 3.28 11.12
CA PHE A 126 -16.59 2.42 12.27
C PHE A 126 -16.68 3.20 13.58
N HIS A 127 -16.74 4.53 13.50
CA HIS A 127 -16.97 5.39 14.65
C HIS A 127 -18.35 5.10 15.24
N ALA A 128 -18.50 5.18 16.57
CA ALA A 128 -19.76 4.85 17.25
C ALA A 128 -20.97 5.72 16.81
N ALA A 129 -20.68 6.92 16.30
CA ALA A 129 -21.66 7.86 15.75
C ALA A 129 -21.69 7.89 14.21
N ALA A 130 -21.08 6.92 13.53
CA ALA A 130 -21.13 6.81 12.08
C ALA A 130 -22.42 6.10 11.62
N GLU A 131 -22.98 6.56 10.51
CA GLU A 131 -24.09 5.90 9.83
C GLU A 131 -23.57 5.22 8.56
N ILE A 132 -23.74 3.89 8.47
CA ILE A 132 -23.32 3.09 7.32
C ILE A 132 -24.59 2.66 6.57
N ASN A 133 -24.94 3.36 5.49
CA ASN A 133 -26.15 3.07 4.73
C ASN A 133 -25.91 2.23 3.46
N GLY A 134 -24.68 1.74 3.21
CA GLY A 134 -24.32 1.16 1.90
C GLY A 134 -23.22 0.09 1.84
N LEU A 135 -22.78 -0.50 2.95
CA LEU A 135 -21.82 -1.62 2.90
C LEU A 135 -22.55 -2.95 2.69
N SER A 136 -22.11 -3.75 1.72
CA SER A 136 -22.46 -5.17 1.72
C SER A 136 -21.78 -5.84 2.92
N THR A 137 -22.50 -6.72 3.62
CA THR A 137 -22.05 -7.40 4.85
C THR A 137 -20.68 -8.09 4.72
N GLN A 138 -20.33 -8.56 3.51
CA GLN A 138 -19.01 -9.14 3.21
C GLN A 138 -17.87 -8.09 3.16
N ARG A 139 -18.14 -6.88 2.63
CA ARG A 139 -17.16 -5.77 2.58
C ARG A 139 -16.90 -5.20 3.96
N GLU A 140 -17.94 -5.14 4.80
CA GLU A 140 -17.82 -4.73 6.20
C GLU A 140 -16.92 -5.71 6.96
N ARG A 141 -17.22 -7.01 6.90
CA ARG A 141 -16.45 -8.05 7.61
C ARG A 141 -14.96 -8.08 7.22
N ASN A 142 -14.65 -7.92 5.95
CA ASN A 142 -13.26 -7.92 5.49
C ASN A 142 -12.50 -6.64 5.89
N SER A 143 -13.19 -5.49 5.90
CA SER A 143 -12.61 -4.22 6.38
C SER A 143 -12.35 -4.29 7.88
N THR A 144 -13.24 -4.91 8.65
CA THR A 144 -13.06 -5.13 10.09
C THR A 144 -11.83 -5.98 10.39
N TRP A 145 -11.58 -7.06 9.63
CA TRP A 145 -10.37 -7.87 9.79
C TRP A 145 -9.08 -7.11 9.46
N ALA A 146 -9.06 -6.36 8.36
CA ALA A 146 -7.91 -5.54 7.99
C ALA A 146 -7.61 -4.48 9.06
N ASN A 147 -8.65 -3.81 9.59
CA ASN A 147 -8.54 -2.85 10.68
C ASN A 147 -8.05 -3.49 11.98
N ALA A 148 -8.51 -4.70 12.31
CA ALA A 148 -8.04 -5.43 13.50
C ALA A 148 -6.53 -5.76 13.41
N LEU A 149 -6.05 -6.22 12.25
CA LEU A 149 -4.63 -6.49 12.01
C LEU A 149 -3.79 -5.21 12.04
N ALA A 150 -4.27 -4.13 11.40
CA ALA A 150 -3.61 -2.84 11.43
C ALA A 150 -3.48 -2.30 12.87
N ARG A 151 -4.57 -2.35 13.65
CA ARG A 151 -4.60 -1.97 15.07
C ARG A 151 -3.61 -2.77 15.92
N PHE A 152 -3.49 -4.07 15.68
CA PHE A 152 -2.52 -4.90 16.38
C PHE A 152 -1.08 -4.44 16.08
N SER A 153 -0.78 -4.13 14.82
CA SER A 153 0.55 -3.70 14.37
C SER A 153 0.95 -2.27 14.79
N LEU A 154 -0.02 -1.42 15.15
CA LEU A 154 0.19 0.00 15.47
C LEU A 154 -0.16 0.29 16.94
N PRO A 155 0.69 -0.10 17.90
CA PRO A 155 0.38 -0.01 19.33
C PRO A 155 0.08 1.41 19.81
N HIS A 156 0.71 2.42 19.22
CA HIS A 156 0.56 3.85 19.56
C HIS A 156 -0.77 4.45 19.08
N TYR A 157 -1.49 3.77 18.20
CA TYR A 157 -2.71 4.27 17.55
C TYR A 157 -3.92 3.38 17.79
N ARG A 158 -3.89 2.50 18.80
CA ARG A 158 -4.93 1.49 19.04
C ARG A 158 -6.34 2.04 19.24
N GLN A 159 -6.46 3.32 19.60
CA GLN A 159 -7.71 4.04 19.76
C GLN A 159 -8.47 4.23 18.45
N LEU A 160 -7.79 4.15 17.29
CA LEU A 160 -8.44 4.28 15.99
C LEU A 160 -9.19 3.00 15.62
N THR A 161 -10.31 3.19 14.92
CA THR A 161 -11.21 2.15 14.44
C THR A 161 -11.11 1.94 12.92
N ASP A 162 -10.69 2.95 12.15
CA ASP A 162 -10.56 2.85 10.68
C ASP A 162 -9.19 3.31 10.15
N TYR A 163 -8.25 2.36 10.06
CA TYR A 163 -6.92 2.57 9.49
C TYR A 163 -6.93 2.58 7.95
N MET A 164 -8.08 2.22 7.35
CA MET A 164 -8.24 2.00 5.91
C MET A 164 -8.95 3.15 5.21
N SER A 165 -9.29 4.20 5.96
CA SER A 165 -10.02 5.35 5.44
C SER A 165 -9.24 6.07 4.34
N GLY A 166 -9.96 6.42 3.27
CA GLY A 166 -9.49 7.34 2.24
C GLY A 166 -9.67 8.82 2.62
N PHE A 167 -10.37 9.08 3.74
CA PHE A 167 -10.71 10.42 4.18
C PHE A 167 -9.96 10.79 5.46
N PHE A 168 -9.11 11.81 5.39
CA PHE A 168 -8.40 12.34 6.55
C PHE A 168 -7.94 13.79 6.35
N ALA A 169 -7.89 14.55 7.44
CA ALA A 169 -7.39 15.92 7.50
C ALA A 169 -6.08 15.95 8.28
N LEU A 170 -5.07 16.68 7.81
CA LEU A 170 -3.77 16.78 8.46
C LEU A 170 -3.23 18.20 8.50
N ARG A 171 -2.39 18.49 9.51
CA ARG A 171 -1.58 19.71 9.54
C ARG A 171 -0.37 19.54 8.65
N THR A 172 -0.27 20.34 7.60
CA THR A 172 0.76 20.19 6.57
C THR A 172 2.15 20.21 7.17
N ALA A 173 2.48 21.26 7.94
CA ALA A 173 3.82 21.45 8.51
C ALA A 173 4.29 20.29 9.40
N ILE A 174 3.39 19.68 10.17
CA ILE A 174 3.70 18.62 11.14
C ILE A 174 3.80 17.25 10.46
N CYS A 175 2.89 16.96 9.52
CA CYS A 175 2.85 15.66 8.86
C CYS A 175 3.83 15.53 7.68
N LEU A 176 4.28 16.64 7.09
CA LEU A 176 5.12 16.65 5.90
C LEU A 176 6.41 15.78 6.01
N PRO A 177 7.16 15.79 7.13
CA PRO A 177 8.34 14.93 7.30
C PRO A 177 8.02 13.43 7.16
N PHE A 178 6.87 12.98 7.67
CA PHE A 178 6.43 11.59 7.55
C PHE A 178 5.88 11.30 6.16
N VAL A 179 5.09 12.21 5.59
CA VAL A 179 4.56 12.09 4.23
C VAL A 179 5.69 11.88 3.21
N ARG A 180 6.81 12.59 3.34
CA ARG A 180 8.00 12.40 2.49
C ARG A 180 8.56 10.98 2.55
N GLN A 181 8.48 10.33 3.71
CA GLN A 181 8.99 8.97 3.94
C GLN A 181 8.01 7.87 3.52
N VAL A 182 6.73 8.18 3.31
CA VAL A 182 5.73 7.18 2.91
C VAL A 182 6.15 6.47 1.62
N GLU A 183 6.28 5.15 1.69
CA GLU A 183 6.52 4.31 0.53
C GLU A 183 5.21 4.04 -0.22
N VAL A 184 5.14 4.58 -1.43
CA VAL A 184 3.96 4.55 -2.30
C VAL A 184 3.55 3.14 -2.75
N GLY A 185 4.50 2.19 -2.79
CA GLY A 185 4.23 0.79 -3.10
C GLY A 185 3.54 0.01 -1.99
N GLY A 186 3.16 0.68 -0.89
CA GLY A 186 2.49 0.09 0.27
C GLY A 186 0.98 -0.09 0.14
N PHE A 187 0.36 -0.59 1.21
CA PHE A 187 -1.05 -0.99 1.23
C PHE A 187 -2.01 0.20 1.17
N LYS A 188 -1.98 1.07 2.18
CA LYS A 188 -2.82 2.27 2.30
C LYS A 188 -1.99 3.42 2.85
N PHE A 189 -2.12 4.59 2.23
CA PHE A 189 -1.35 5.78 2.59
C PHE A 189 -1.49 6.13 4.08
N LEU A 190 -2.72 6.16 4.60
CA LEU A 190 -3.00 6.47 6.00
C LEU A 190 -2.27 5.50 6.95
N TYR A 191 -2.34 4.20 6.69
CA TYR A 191 -1.64 3.19 7.48
C TYR A 191 -0.12 3.43 7.50
N GLU A 192 0.48 3.68 6.33
CA GLU A 192 1.92 3.93 6.23
C GLU A 192 2.34 5.20 6.98
N LEU A 193 1.53 6.26 6.90
CA LEU A 193 1.75 7.50 7.63
C LEU A 193 1.75 7.26 9.15
N LEU A 194 0.74 6.55 9.66
CA LEU A 194 0.65 6.20 11.08
C LEU A 194 1.85 5.32 11.51
N ALA A 195 2.18 4.30 10.71
CA ALA A 195 3.33 3.43 10.98
C ALA A 195 4.67 4.18 11.03
N LEU A 196 4.86 5.20 10.19
CA LEU A 196 6.06 6.05 10.19
C LEU A 196 6.11 7.01 11.36
N SER A 197 4.95 7.54 11.77
CA SER A 197 4.89 8.52 12.85
C SER A 197 5.19 7.95 14.23
N GLN A 198 5.05 6.63 14.43
CA GLN A 198 5.44 5.94 15.67
C GLN A 198 4.92 6.60 16.97
N GLY A 199 3.71 7.18 16.96
CA GLY A 199 3.12 7.86 18.13
C GLY A 199 3.45 9.35 18.24
N GLN A 200 4.22 9.92 17.31
CA GLN A 200 4.58 11.34 17.32
C GLN A 200 3.43 12.27 16.89
N LEU A 201 2.44 11.74 16.16
CA LEU A 201 1.25 12.49 15.76
C LEU A 201 0.12 12.31 16.78
N ARG A 202 -0.54 13.41 17.15
CA ARG A 202 -1.82 13.41 17.89
C ARG A 202 -2.95 13.16 16.91
N VAL A 203 -3.64 12.03 17.07
CA VAL A 203 -4.65 11.55 16.12
C VAL A 203 -5.97 11.28 16.80
N ALA A 204 -7.08 11.68 16.16
CA ALA A 204 -8.43 11.30 16.54
C ALA A 204 -9.28 10.93 15.32
N GLU A 205 -10.47 10.42 15.58
CA GLU A 205 -11.46 10.09 14.55
C GLU A 205 -12.66 11.04 14.61
N VAL A 206 -13.26 11.26 13.45
CA VAL A 206 -14.60 11.86 13.29
C VAL A 206 -15.50 10.86 12.57
N PRO A 207 -16.80 10.81 12.88
CA PRO A 207 -17.71 9.94 12.16
C PRO A 207 -17.81 10.37 10.69
N LEU A 208 -17.81 9.39 9.79
CA LEU A 208 -18.22 9.59 8.41
C LEU A 208 -19.62 9.01 8.21
N GLN A 209 -20.48 9.78 7.55
CA GLN A 209 -21.68 9.23 6.94
C GLN A 209 -21.29 8.57 5.63
N PHE A 210 -21.37 7.25 5.55
CA PHE A 210 -20.92 6.50 4.38
C PHE A 210 -22.09 6.22 3.45
N GLN A 211 -22.21 7.03 2.41
CA GLN A 211 -23.23 6.88 1.36
C GLN A 211 -22.86 5.74 0.39
N PRO A 212 -23.83 5.05 -0.24
CA PRO A 212 -23.52 4.08 -1.28
C PRO A 212 -22.84 4.74 -2.50
N ARG A 213 -21.88 4.05 -3.12
CA ARG A 213 -21.20 4.53 -4.34
C ARG A 213 -22.21 4.74 -5.46
N ILE A 214 -22.03 5.82 -6.22
CA ILE A 214 -22.80 6.08 -7.44
C ILE A 214 -22.44 5.04 -8.52
N SER A 215 -21.17 4.60 -8.59
CA SER A 215 -20.71 3.53 -9.49
C SER A 215 -19.37 2.88 -9.05
N GLY A 216 -19.05 1.70 -9.60
CA GLY A 216 -17.73 1.04 -9.47
C GLY A 216 -17.70 -0.25 -8.62
N GLU A 217 -16.85 -1.20 -9.00
CA GLU A 217 -16.62 -2.46 -8.25
C GLU A 217 -15.35 -2.41 -7.40
N SER A 218 -15.48 -2.61 -6.08
CA SER A 218 -14.35 -2.95 -5.21
C SER A 218 -14.35 -4.46 -4.95
N LYS A 219 -13.34 -5.16 -5.50
CA LYS A 219 -13.03 -6.56 -5.17
C LYS A 219 -11.78 -6.58 -4.31
N LEU A 220 -11.87 -7.26 -3.16
CA LEU A 220 -10.69 -7.60 -2.37
C LEU A 220 -9.92 -8.68 -3.11
N ASP A 221 -8.91 -8.24 -3.86
CA ASP A 221 -7.96 -9.13 -4.50
C ASP A 221 -6.99 -9.69 -3.45
N LEU A 222 -6.48 -10.91 -3.66
CA LEU A 222 -5.47 -11.55 -2.82
C LEU A 222 -4.23 -10.66 -2.66
N ALA A 223 -3.93 -9.86 -3.69
CA ALA A 223 -2.86 -8.86 -3.67
C ALA A 223 -3.03 -7.79 -2.57
N VAL A 224 -4.26 -7.41 -2.25
CA VAL A 224 -4.60 -6.40 -1.24
C VAL A 224 -4.28 -6.95 0.16
N VAL A 225 -4.68 -8.20 0.43
CA VAL A 225 -4.35 -8.90 1.69
C VAL A 225 -2.83 -9.09 1.83
N TRP A 226 -2.16 -9.45 0.72
CA TRP A 226 -0.72 -9.60 0.69
C TRP A 226 0.02 -8.30 1.03
N ASP A 227 -0.39 -7.19 0.41
CA ASP A 227 0.18 -5.87 0.68
C ASP A 227 0.02 -5.46 2.15
N LEU A 228 -1.12 -5.75 2.78
CA LEU A 228 -1.33 -5.52 4.20
C LEU A 228 -0.33 -6.32 5.05
N GLY A 229 -0.21 -7.63 4.80
CA GLY A 229 0.74 -8.49 5.53
C GLY A 229 2.18 -8.02 5.40
N VAL A 230 2.61 -7.64 4.18
CA VAL A 230 3.95 -7.07 3.94
C VAL A 230 4.12 -5.73 4.67
N SER A 231 3.11 -4.86 4.69
CA SER A 231 3.17 -3.57 5.40
C SER A 231 3.33 -3.75 6.91
N ILE A 232 2.59 -4.71 7.48
CA ILE A 232 2.67 -5.05 8.90
C ILE A 232 4.07 -5.54 9.24
N LEU A 233 4.60 -6.53 8.51
CA LEU A 233 5.94 -7.05 8.74
C LEU A 233 7.01 -5.97 8.55
N HIS A 234 6.88 -5.14 7.52
CA HIS A 234 7.80 -4.03 7.28
C HIS A 234 7.80 -3.05 8.47
N SER A 235 6.64 -2.76 9.04
CA SER A 235 6.50 -1.90 10.22
C SER A 235 7.06 -2.55 11.48
N LEU A 236 6.77 -3.85 11.71
CA LEU A 236 7.30 -4.63 12.84
C LEU A 236 8.82 -4.79 12.80
N LEU A 237 9.41 -4.85 11.61
CA LEU A 237 10.85 -4.88 11.39
C LEU A 237 11.49 -3.48 11.43
N LEU A 238 10.79 -2.48 11.95
CA LEU A 238 11.24 -1.09 12.03
C LEU A 238 11.71 -0.54 10.68
N ARG A 239 11.12 -1.03 9.59
CA ARG A 239 11.43 -0.66 8.20
C ARG A 239 12.88 -0.92 7.78
N SER A 240 13.61 -1.76 8.51
CA SER A 240 15.01 -2.13 8.21
C SER A 240 15.14 -3.03 6.98
N VAL A 241 14.10 -3.82 6.67
CA VAL A 241 14.06 -4.73 5.53
C VAL A 241 13.15 -4.16 4.43
N PRO A 242 13.62 -4.07 3.18
CA PRO A 242 12.79 -3.59 2.07
C PRO A 242 11.54 -4.44 1.89
N ARG A 243 10.41 -3.79 1.58
CA ARG A 243 9.11 -4.47 1.39
C ARG A 243 9.16 -5.60 0.36
N ARG A 244 9.89 -5.39 -0.74
CA ARG A 244 10.07 -6.40 -1.79
C ARG A 244 10.84 -7.62 -1.29
N ALA A 245 11.84 -7.44 -0.42
CA ALA A 245 12.55 -8.55 0.20
C ALA A 245 11.62 -9.34 1.15
N ILE A 246 10.83 -8.65 1.98
CA ILE A 246 9.83 -9.31 2.84
C ILE A 246 8.85 -10.14 2.00
N SER A 247 8.29 -9.54 0.95
CA SER A 247 7.41 -10.25 0.03
C SER A 247 8.11 -11.44 -0.62
N PHE A 248 9.35 -11.29 -1.10
CA PHE A 248 10.11 -12.38 -1.71
C PHE A 248 10.36 -13.53 -0.72
N GLY A 249 10.64 -13.21 0.55
CA GLY A 249 10.83 -14.20 1.61
C GLY A 249 9.56 -14.95 1.97
N LEU A 250 8.43 -14.25 2.06
CA LEU A 250 7.13 -14.89 2.29
C LEU A 250 6.77 -15.84 1.14
N VAL A 251 7.02 -15.45 -0.12
CA VAL A 251 6.83 -16.36 -1.27
C VAL A 251 7.77 -17.55 -1.15
N GLY A 252 9.05 -17.33 -0.82
CA GLY A 252 10.00 -18.41 -0.56
C GLY A 252 9.51 -19.43 0.48
N ALA A 253 8.89 -18.95 1.56
CA ALA A 253 8.28 -19.81 2.59
C ALA A 253 7.12 -20.64 2.04
N THR A 254 6.28 -20.08 1.18
CA THR A 254 5.23 -20.86 0.49
C THR A 254 5.81 -21.93 -0.43
N GLY A 255 6.95 -21.65 -1.08
CA GLY A 255 7.67 -22.63 -1.90
C GLY A 255 8.12 -23.87 -1.13
N ILE A 256 8.51 -23.73 0.14
CA ILE A 256 8.85 -24.88 1.00
C ILE A 256 7.64 -25.80 1.16
N LEU A 257 6.45 -25.23 1.39
CA LEU A 257 5.21 -26.02 1.53
C LEU A 257 4.85 -26.72 0.22
N VAL A 258 4.99 -26.02 -0.92
CA VAL A 258 4.79 -26.61 -2.26
C VAL A 258 5.75 -27.78 -2.48
N GLN A 259 7.04 -27.61 -2.16
CA GLN A 259 8.04 -28.65 -2.31
C GLN A 259 7.67 -29.89 -1.49
N LEU A 260 7.31 -29.71 -0.21
CA LEU A 260 6.93 -30.81 0.66
C LEU A 260 5.69 -31.55 0.14
N ALA A 261 4.66 -30.82 -0.28
CA ALA A 261 3.42 -31.39 -0.80
C ALA A 261 3.65 -32.18 -2.09
N VAL A 262 4.41 -31.62 -3.05
CA VAL A 262 4.73 -32.30 -4.32
C VAL A 262 5.58 -33.53 -4.06
N ASN A 263 6.60 -33.43 -3.19
CA ASN A 263 7.46 -34.56 -2.88
C ASN A 263 6.68 -35.72 -2.23
N GLN A 264 5.79 -35.42 -1.27
CA GLN A 264 4.91 -36.43 -0.67
C GLN A 264 3.94 -37.03 -1.69
N GLY A 265 3.36 -36.21 -2.57
CA GLY A 265 2.48 -36.69 -3.64
C GLY A 265 3.17 -37.64 -4.61
N LEU A 266 4.40 -37.32 -5.02
CA LEU A 266 5.21 -38.18 -5.90
C LEU A 266 5.61 -39.49 -5.20
N MET A 267 5.97 -39.42 -3.92
CA MET A 267 6.24 -40.64 -3.14
C MET A 267 4.99 -41.51 -2.98
N ALA A 268 3.81 -40.92 -2.82
CA ALA A 268 2.55 -41.65 -2.77
C ALA A 268 2.20 -42.36 -4.09
N LEU A 269 2.74 -41.87 -5.21
CA LEU A 269 2.66 -42.51 -6.53
C LEU A 269 3.72 -43.60 -6.76
N GLY A 270 4.53 -43.91 -5.75
CA GLY A 270 5.51 -45.00 -5.79
C GLY A 270 6.93 -44.59 -6.18
N LEU A 271 7.21 -43.30 -6.33
CA LEU A 271 8.59 -42.82 -6.58
C LEU A 271 9.43 -42.85 -5.30
N GLY A 272 10.69 -43.25 -5.42
CA GLY A 272 11.67 -43.13 -4.33
C GLY A 272 11.96 -41.67 -3.99
N PHE A 273 12.38 -41.39 -2.74
CA PHE A 273 12.68 -40.02 -2.28
C PHE A 273 13.67 -39.27 -3.19
N GLU A 274 14.75 -39.93 -3.61
CA GLU A 274 15.76 -39.33 -4.49
C GLU A 274 15.21 -38.99 -5.88
N GLN A 275 14.21 -39.73 -6.36
CA GLN A 275 13.55 -39.49 -7.65
C GLN A 275 12.47 -38.41 -7.54
N ALA A 276 11.79 -38.32 -6.40
CA ALA A 276 10.74 -37.34 -6.14
C ALA A 276 11.28 -35.93 -5.84
N LEU A 277 12.47 -35.82 -5.26
CA LEU A 277 13.01 -34.55 -4.79
C LEU A 277 13.32 -33.54 -5.92
N PRO A 278 14.05 -33.88 -7.01
CA PRO A 278 14.35 -32.93 -8.08
C PRO A 278 13.11 -32.29 -8.74
N PRO A 279 12.07 -33.05 -9.17
CA PRO A 279 10.87 -32.43 -9.74
C PRO A 279 10.11 -31.60 -8.71
N ALA A 280 10.08 -31.99 -7.43
CA ALA A 280 9.46 -31.19 -6.37
C ALA A 280 10.14 -29.82 -6.19
N VAL A 281 11.48 -29.78 -6.22
CA VAL A 281 12.26 -28.53 -6.14
C VAL A 281 11.98 -27.63 -7.34
N ILE A 282 11.93 -28.17 -8.56
CA ILE A 282 11.64 -27.39 -9.78
C ILE A 282 10.21 -26.82 -9.75
N VAL A 283 9.23 -27.61 -9.31
CA VAL A 283 7.84 -27.15 -9.18
C VAL A 283 7.72 -26.05 -8.13
N ALA A 284 8.39 -26.20 -6.98
CA ALA A 284 8.42 -25.17 -5.95
C ALA A 284 9.09 -23.87 -6.43
N ALA A 285 10.24 -23.96 -7.10
CA ALA A 285 10.92 -22.79 -7.66
C ALA A 285 10.07 -22.10 -8.76
N SER A 286 9.38 -22.87 -9.58
CA SER A 286 8.47 -22.35 -10.60
C SER A 286 7.25 -21.66 -9.97
N SER A 287 6.69 -22.23 -8.90
CA SER A 287 5.62 -21.61 -8.13
C SER A 287 6.08 -20.28 -7.51
N ASN A 288 7.26 -20.26 -6.88
CA ASN A 288 7.86 -19.05 -6.33
C ASN A 288 8.03 -17.97 -7.40
N TYR A 289 8.51 -18.33 -8.59
CA TYR A 289 8.64 -17.40 -9.71
C TYR A 289 7.29 -16.78 -10.12
N LEU A 290 6.27 -17.63 -10.30
CA LEU A 290 4.94 -17.18 -10.72
C LEU A 290 4.28 -16.28 -9.68
N ILE A 291 4.35 -16.64 -8.40
CA ILE A 291 3.79 -15.84 -7.30
C ILE A 291 4.55 -14.51 -7.18
N ASN A 292 5.89 -14.51 -7.22
CA ASN A 292 6.68 -13.28 -7.20
C ASN A 292 6.36 -12.37 -8.41
N ASN A 293 6.13 -12.93 -9.59
CA ASN A 293 5.78 -12.15 -10.79
C ASN A 293 4.41 -11.46 -10.67
N VAL A 294 3.46 -12.06 -9.92
CA VAL A 294 2.11 -11.51 -9.72
C VAL A 294 2.07 -10.54 -8.53
N LEU A 295 2.75 -10.87 -7.43
CA LEU A 295 2.65 -10.12 -6.17
C LEU A 295 3.85 -9.16 -6.00
N THR A 296 5.06 -9.70 -5.87
CA THR A 296 6.27 -8.94 -5.51
C THR A 296 6.72 -7.96 -6.60
N PHE A 297 6.68 -8.38 -7.86
CA PHE A 297 7.11 -7.61 -9.03
C PHE A 297 5.92 -7.22 -9.93
N ARG A 298 4.74 -7.01 -9.36
CA ARG A 298 3.49 -6.71 -10.09
C ARG A 298 3.60 -5.60 -11.14
N PHE A 299 4.40 -4.57 -10.86
CA PHE A 299 4.62 -3.42 -11.75
C PHE A 299 5.59 -3.72 -12.90
N GLN A 300 6.39 -4.77 -12.79
CA GLN A 300 7.35 -5.25 -13.79
C GLN A 300 6.98 -6.67 -14.25
N ARG A 301 5.68 -6.98 -14.24
CA ARG A 301 5.18 -8.33 -14.49
C ARG A 301 5.52 -8.78 -15.91
N LEU A 302 6.23 -9.89 -16.02
CA LEU A 302 6.55 -10.53 -17.29
C LEU A 302 5.33 -11.27 -17.82
N LYS A 303 5.07 -11.17 -19.14
CA LYS A 303 3.96 -11.81 -19.85
C LYS A 303 4.46 -12.49 -21.14
N GLY A 304 3.70 -13.46 -21.65
CA GLY A 304 4.02 -14.16 -22.91
C GLY A 304 5.41 -14.81 -22.90
N LEU A 305 6.18 -14.62 -23.98
CA LEU A 305 7.54 -15.19 -24.09
C LEU A 305 8.51 -14.66 -23.03
N ALA A 306 8.32 -13.43 -22.55
CA ALA A 306 9.14 -12.89 -21.47
C ALA A 306 8.93 -13.65 -20.15
N LEU A 307 7.72 -14.16 -19.90
CA LEU A 307 7.42 -14.98 -18.72
C LEU A 307 8.23 -16.29 -18.74
N VAL A 308 8.32 -16.95 -19.90
CA VAL A 308 9.06 -18.21 -20.04
C VAL A 308 10.56 -17.98 -19.92
N ARG A 309 11.09 -16.95 -20.59
CA ARG A 309 12.50 -16.56 -20.47
C ARG A 309 12.87 -16.18 -19.03
N GLY A 310 11.98 -15.46 -18.35
CA GLY A 310 12.14 -15.09 -16.94
C GLY A 310 12.18 -16.32 -16.02
N LEU A 311 11.36 -17.34 -16.27
CA LEU A 311 11.39 -18.59 -15.50
C LEU A 311 12.75 -19.30 -15.63
N LEU A 312 13.27 -19.42 -16.85
CA LEU A 312 14.59 -20.02 -17.07
C LEU A 312 15.69 -19.26 -16.33
N LYS A 313 15.69 -17.93 -16.42
CA LYS A 313 16.63 -17.08 -15.67
C LYS A 313 16.49 -17.29 -14.16
N PHE A 314 15.25 -17.34 -13.65
CA PHE A 314 14.99 -17.53 -12.22
C PHE A 314 15.50 -18.89 -11.73
N LEU A 315 15.28 -19.97 -12.48
CA LEU A 315 15.77 -21.31 -12.13
C LEU A 315 17.30 -21.37 -12.10
N VAL A 316 17.97 -20.71 -13.05
CA VAL A 316 19.45 -20.60 -13.04
C VAL A 316 19.92 -19.79 -11.85
N VAL A 317 19.30 -18.64 -11.57
CA VAL A 317 19.68 -17.81 -10.42
C VAL A 317 19.46 -18.55 -9.10
N ALA A 318 18.38 -19.31 -8.96
CA ALA A 318 18.03 -20.03 -7.75
C ALA A 318 18.91 -21.28 -7.49
N SER A 319 19.52 -21.87 -8.53
CA SER A 319 20.36 -23.05 -8.38
C SER A 319 21.79 -22.73 -7.93
N LEU A 320 22.33 -21.57 -8.32
CA LEU A 320 23.72 -21.18 -7.99
C LEU A 320 24.01 -21.18 -6.47
N PRO A 321 23.13 -20.64 -5.60
CA PRO A 321 23.43 -20.56 -4.17
C PRO A 321 23.37 -21.90 -3.45
N VAL A 322 22.78 -22.94 -4.04
CA VAL A 322 22.66 -24.26 -3.38
C VAL A 322 24.06 -24.81 -3.07
N LEU A 323 25.00 -24.68 -4.00
CA LEU A 323 26.40 -25.07 -3.79
C LEU A 323 27.14 -24.07 -2.89
N ALA A 324 26.88 -22.77 -3.08
CA ALA A 324 27.50 -21.72 -2.26
C ALA A 324 27.10 -21.81 -0.78
N ASN A 325 25.89 -22.27 -0.48
CA ASN A 325 25.36 -22.39 0.89
C ASN A 325 26.23 -23.31 1.75
N VAL A 326 26.67 -24.43 1.19
CA VAL A 326 27.54 -25.40 1.88
C VAL A 326 28.89 -24.74 2.22
N GLY A 327 29.47 -24.00 1.28
CA GLY A 327 30.72 -23.28 1.47
C GLY A 327 30.61 -22.16 2.52
N VAL A 328 29.58 -21.31 2.42
CA VAL A 328 29.35 -20.20 3.37
C VAL A 328 29.10 -20.73 4.77
N THR A 329 28.23 -21.74 4.91
CA THR A 329 27.89 -22.32 6.21
C THR A 329 29.11 -22.98 6.87
N SER A 330 29.88 -23.78 6.12
CA SER A 330 31.07 -24.46 6.65
C SER A 330 32.19 -23.49 7.03
N THR A 331 32.39 -22.43 6.25
CA THR A 331 33.38 -21.38 6.54
C THR A 331 32.99 -20.59 7.78
N PHE A 332 31.72 -20.19 7.92
CA PHE A 332 31.25 -19.47 9.10
C PHE A 332 31.32 -20.32 10.37
N TYR A 333 31.02 -21.62 10.24
CA TYR A 333 31.15 -22.58 11.34
C TYR A 333 32.60 -22.74 11.81
N SER A 334 33.54 -22.82 10.88
CA SER A 334 34.96 -23.05 11.20
C SER A 334 35.68 -21.81 11.70
N LEU A 335 35.36 -20.62 11.16
CA LEU A 335 36.09 -19.38 11.44
C LEU A 335 35.43 -18.45 12.47
N VAL A 336 34.10 -18.51 12.65
CA VAL A 336 33.37 -17.53 13.47
C VAL A 336 32.69 -18.17 14.67
N THR A 337 31.95 -19.27 14.49
CA THR A 337 31.22 -19.91 15.60
C THR A 337 31.07 -21.41 15.42
N ARG A 338 31.37 -22.19 16.47
CA ARG A 338 31.12 -23.64 16.48
C ARG A 338 29.66 -24.01 16.75
N ASN A 339 28.75 -23.03 16.71
CA ASN A 339 27.32 -23.28 16.81
C ASN A 339 26.74 -23.59 15.43
N THR A 340 26.27 -24.83 15.23
CA THR A 340 25.73 -25.33 13.95
C THR A 340 24.48 -24.57 13.51
N PHE A 341 23.61 -24.21 14.46
CA PHE A 341 22.38 -23.49 14.17
C PHE A 341 22.67 -22.07 13.63
N LEU A 342 23.57 -21.34 14.28
CA LEU A 342 23.95 -19.99 13.83
C LEU A 342 24.62 -20.02 12.45
N ALA A 343 25.47 -21.02 12.18
CA ALA A 343 26.09 -21.17 10.87
C ALA A 343 25.07 -21.45 9.76
N GLN A 344 24.08 -22.32 10.01
CA GLN A 344 23.01 -22.60 9.05
C GLN A 344 22.12 -21.37 8.80
N LEU A 345 21.80 -20.62 9.86
CA LEU A 345 21.01 -19.40 9.73
C LEU A 345 21.70 -18.37 8.83
N VAL A 346 23.01 -18.17 8.99
CA VAL A 346 23.80 -17.28 8.12
C VAL A 346 23.79 -17.76 6.67
N GLY A 347 23.98 -19.06 6.43
CA GLY A 347 23.87 -19.64 5.09
C GLY A 347 22.53 -19.32 4.43
N ILE A 348 21.41 -19.55 5.13
CA ILE A 348 20.06 -19.25 4.65
C ILE A 348 19.90 -17.76 4.33
N VAL A 349 20.36 -16.86 5.21
CA VAL A 349 20.28 -15.42 4.99
C VAL A 349 21.09 -14.99 3.76
N VAL A 350 22.31 -15.50 3.59
CA VAL A 350 23.16 -15.18 2.43
C VAL A 350 22.53 -15.67 1.14
N VAL A 351 22.04 -16.91 1.11
CA VAL A 351 21.31 -17.49 -0.04
C VAL A 351 20.08 -16.67 -0.36
N PHE A 352 19.32 -16.28 0.65
CA PHE A 352 18.13 -15.44 0.48
C PHE A 352 18.47 -14.08 -0.14
N VAL A 353 19.48 -13.39 0.39
CA VAL A 353 19.93 -12.08 -0.13
C VAL A 353 20.39 -12.20 -1.58
N TRP A 354 21.16 -13.23 -1.91
CA TRP A 354 21.56 -13.49 -3.30
C TRP A 354 20.34 -13.72 -4.19
N ASN A 355 19.46 -14.65 -3.81
CA ASN A 355 18.28 -14.98 -4.60
C ASN A 355 17.39 -13.77 -4.84
N TYR A 356 17.18 -12.94 -3.83
CA TYR A 356 16.42 -11.70 -3.96
C TYR A 356 17.13 -10.70 -4.89
N ALA A 357 18.40 -10.38 -4.62
CA ALA A 357 19.14 -9.35 -5.36
C ALA A 357 19.36 -9.74 -6.84
N ALA A 358 19.80 -10.98 -7.08
CA ALA A 358 20.03 -11.50 -8.42
C ALA A 358 18.72 -11.64 -9.19
N SER A 359 17.64 -12.15 -8.57
CA SER A 359 16.36 -12.26 -9.28
C SER A 359 15.79 -10.88 -9.58
N SER A 360 15.83 -9.95 -8.63
CA SER A 360 15.36 -8.58 -8.85
C SER A 360 16.11 -7.92 -10.01
N ARG A 361 17.42 -8.14 -10.14
CA ARG A 361 18.24 -7.50 -11.18
C ARG A 361 18.17 -8.21 -12.54
N PHE A 362 18.29 -9.53 -12.57
CA PHE A 362 18.47 -10.29 -13.82
C PHE A 362 17.17 -10.84 -14.38
N VAL A 363 16.15 -11.09 -13.54
CA VAL A 363 14.86 -11.64 -13.98
C VAL A 363 13.89 -10.51 -14.31
N TRP A 364 13.63 -9.59 -13.36
CA TRP A 364 12.59 -8.56 -13.51
C TRP A 364 13.07 -7.19 -13.95
N ASN A 365 14.36 -6.87 -13.79
CA ASN A 365 14.94 -5.58 -14.18
C ASN A 365 15.79 -5.67 -15.47
N SER A 366 15.45 -6.61 -16.37
CA SER A 366 16.06 -6.66 -17.71
C SER A 366 15.40 -5.60 -18.60
N PRO A 367 16.17 -4.72 -19.26
CA PRO A 367 15.64 -3.70 -20.17
C PRO A 367 14.89 -4.31 -21.35
#